data_AF-A0A944CSW9-F1
#
_entry.id   AF-A0A944CSW9-F1
#
_cell.length_a   1.000
_cell.length_b   1.000
_cell.length_c   1.000
_cell.angle_alpha   90.00
_cell.angle_beta   90.00
_cell.angle_gamma   90.00
#
_symmetry.space_group_name_H-M   'P 1'
#
loop_
_entity.id
_entity.type
_entity.pdbx_description
1 polymer ?
#
loop_
_entity_poly.entity_id
_entity_poly.type
_entity_poly.pdbx_seq_one_letter_code
_entity_poly.pdbx_strand_id
1 'polypeptide(L)'
;MKQKNNPAQILKDKKDKLDWQNFNFLENLLVFCTVPGRSVPKESGVHFRITLDSENQAICILFEIDRRNDPLIRNQALKRPDYMSVYIDSNSCICTIIEMKGKNHNSLENGIEQILKLKEILQTEISNHLPSKLKIKYQGILLTPYNSQIPFKKIAELASNGFIILPIQYDHKAELYPYVSKSNKITDKYNHQEITESMALLIEDIFTKTALSKRIEDECYSRNFVIEKDRKGIYINYLLPDATNYITLLSNTKFTEINIDENEYNEKIKNELEALNLINRLVIKFLNRQISEPNN
;
A
#
# COMPACT_ATOMS: atom_id res chain seq x y z
N MET A 1 33.76 -2.17 -15.20
CA MET A 1 33.32 -2.97 -14.04
C MET A 1 31.87 -2.63 -13.74
N LYS A 2 30.92 -3.57 -13.89
CA LYS A 2 29.55 -3.36 -13.40
C LYS A 2 29.62 -3.37 -11.87
N GLN A 3 29.24 -2.27 -11.21
CA GLN A 3 29.09 -2.26 -9.76
C GLN A 3 28.15 -3.40 -9.37
N LYS A 4 28.66 -4.34 -8.55
CA LYS A 4 27.81 -5.39 -8.00
C LYS A 4 26.84 -4.72 -7.02
N ASN A 5 25.54 -4.82 -7.32
CA ASN A 5 24.48 -4.39 -6.43
C ASN A 5 24.40 -5.39 -5.27
N ASN A 6 24.89 -5.04 -4.08
CA ASN A 6 24.66 -5.81 -2.86
C ASN A 6 23.31 -5.37 -2.25
N PRO A 7 22.26 -6.21 -2.28
CA PRO A 7 20.93 -5.95 -1.70
C PRO A 7 20.96 -5.39 -0.27
N ALA A 8 21.75 -5.98 0.63
CA ALA A 8 21.83 -5.54 2.03
C ALA A 8 22.39 -4.12 2.14
N GLN A 9 23.40 -3.80 1.32
CA GLN A 9 23.95 -2.45 1.26
C GLN A 9 22.96 -1.46 0.63
N ILE A 10 22.26 -1.86 -0.44
CA ILE A 10 21.22 -1.04 -1.08
C ILE A 10 20.11 -0.69 -0.08
N LEU A 11 19.66 -1.66 0.71
CA LEU A 11 18.64 -1.41 1.73
C LEU A 11 19.13 -0.46 2.82
N LYS A 12 20.37 -0.64 3.31
CA LYS A 12 21.00 0.26 4.29
C LYS A 12 21.17 1.69 3.76
N ASP A 13 21.47 1.85 2.47
CA ASP A 13 21.68 3.13 1.82
C ASP A 13 20.38 3.78 1.32
N LYS A 14 19.23 3.12 1.51
CA LYS A 14 17.92 3.62 1.07
C LYS A 14 17.65 4.97 1.71
N LYS A 15 17.56 6.00 0.86
CA LYS A 15 17.11 7.33 1.27
C LYS A 15 15.59 7.37 1.27
N ASP A 16 15.03 8.12 2.20
CA ASP A 16 13.59 8.38 2.28
C ASP A 16 13.14 9.43 1.25
N LYS A 17 13.33 9.12 -0.04
CA LYS A 17 13.00 10.02 -1.17
C LYS A 17 12.49 9.22 -2.36
N LEU A 18 11.37 9.65 -2.92
CA LEU A 18 10.76 9.13 -4.13
C LEU A 18 11.72 9.25 -5.32
N ASP A 19 11.75 8.19 -6.10
CA ASP A 19 12.59 8.07 -7.29
C ASP A 19 11.69 7.82 -8.50
N TRP A 20 11.24 8.92 -9.11
CA TRP A 20 10.38 8.91 -10.29
C TRP A 20 11.14 8.65 -11.60
N GLN A 21 12.48 8.66 -11.56
CA GLN A 21 13.27 8.25 -12.71
C GLN A 21 13.21 6.73 -12.86
N ASN A 22 13.25 6.02 -11.73
CA ASN A 22 13.26 4.57 -11.71
C ASN A 22 11.89 3.96 -11.44
N PHE A 23 11.05 4.53 -10.58
CA PHE A 23 9.78 3.93 -10.18
C PHE A 23 8.58 4.70 -10.71
N ASN A 24 7.51 3.99 -11.09
CA ASN A 24 6.20 4.61 -11.38
C ASN A 24 5.45 4.98 -10.08
N PHE A 25 4.19 5.42 -10.19
CA PHE A 25 3.42 5.86 -9.02
C PHE A 25 3.23 4.75 -7.98
N LEU A 26 2.75 3.57 -8.39
CA LEU A 26 2.49 2.44 -7.49
C LEU A 26 3.79 1.87 -6.90
N GLU A 27 4.88 1.88 -7.67
CA GLU A 27 6.18 1.46 -7.16
C GLU A 27 6.75 2.47 -6.16
N ASN A 28 6.62 3.78 -6.41
CA ASN A 28 7.01 4.79 -5.43
C ASN A 28 6.22 4.66 -4.13
N LEU A 29 4.92 4.38 -4.24
CA LEU A 29 4.04 4.09 -3.11
C LEU A 29 4.53 2.88 -2.29
N LEU A 30 4.81 1.75 -2.94
CA LEU A 30 5.26 0.52 -2.28
C LEU A 30 6.68 0.61 -1.70
N VAL A 31 7.58 1.34 -2.36
CA VAL A 31 8.99 1.42 -1.93
C VAL A 31 9.20 2.50 -0.88
N PHE A 32 8.57 3.66 -1.00
CA PHE A 32 8.95 4.85 -0.21
C PHE A 32 7.84 5.45 0.64
N CYS A 33 6.58 5.06 0.43
CA CYS A 33 5.46 5.60 1.20
C CYS A 33 4.92 4.62 2.26
N THR A 34 5.41 3.38 2.31
CA THR A 34 4.99 2.39 3.30
C THR A 34 5.35 2.85 4.71
N VAL A 35 4.38 2.83 5.60
CA VAL A 35 4.59 3.05 7.03
C VAL A 35 4.94 1.68 7.64
N PRO A 36 6.12 1.49 8.24
CA PRO A 36 6.53 0.18 8.79
C PRO A 36 5.63 -0.36 9.88
N GLY A 37 4.81 0.50 10.49
CA GLY A 37 3.79 0.13 11.45
C GLY A 37 2.40 0.55 10.95
N ARG A 38 1.37 -0.08 11.50
CA ARG A 38 -0.03 0.24 11.24
C ARG A 38 -0.54 1.40 12.10
N SER A 39 0.30 2.41 12.33
CA SER A 39 -0.02 3.54 13.21
C SER A 39 0.66 4.81 12.75
N VAL A 40 -0.05 5.93 12.83
CA VAL A 40 0.50 7.26 12.50
C VAL A 40 0.84 8.03 13.76
N PRO A 41 1.89 8.87 13.78
CA PRO A 41 2.15 9.75 14.93
C PRO A 41 1.01 10.77 15.11
N LYS A 42 1.04 11.51 16.22
CA LYS A 42 0.04 12.57 16.45
C LYS A 42 0.26 13.72 15.46
N GLU A 43 -0.68 13.93 14.56
CA GLU A 43 -0.64 14.99 13.55
C GLU A 43 -1.87 15.87 13.68
N SER A 44 -1.69 17.19 13.81
CA SER A 44 -2.82 18.13 13.98
C SER A 44 -3.78 17.77 15.15
N GLY A 45 -3.29 17.05 16.16
CA GLY A 45 -4.09 16.57 17.30
C GLY A 45 -4.74 15.19 17.09
N VAL A 46 -4.57 14.59 15.92
CA VAL A 46 -5.17 13.34 15.47
C VAL A 46 -4.17 12.20 15.55
N HIS A 47 -4.59 11.04 16.05
CA HIS A 47 -3.80 9.81 16.02
C HIS A 47 -4.71 8.64 15.65
N PHE A 48 -4.26 7.76 14.76
CA PHE A 48 -4.96 6.50 14.52
C PHE A 48 -4.00 5.32 14.43
N ARG A 49 -4.58 4.13 14.62
CA ARG A 49 -3.94 2.84 14.39
C ARG A 49 -4.89 1.90 13.64
N ILE A 50 -4.33 0.84 13.08
CA ILE A 50 -5.04 -0.27 12.44
C ILE A 50 -4.53 -1.56 13.09
N THR A 51 -5.27 -2.06 14.06
CA THR A 51 -4.92 -3.30 14.76
C THR A 51 -5.60 -4.46 14.06
N LEU A 52 -4.83 -5.30 13.34
CA LEU A 52 -5.34 -6.54 12.76
C LEU A 52 -5.84 -7.48 13.87
N ASP A 53 -6.94 -8.16 13.60
CA ASP A 53 -7.46 -9.24 14.46
C ASP A 53 -6.47 -10.43 14.45
N SER A 54 -6.25 -11.03 15.62
CA SER A 54 -5.28 -12.11 15.86
C SER A 54 -5.52 -13.37 15.03
N GLU A 55 -6.75 -13.61 14.59
CA GLU A 55 -7.11 -14.76 13.77
C GLU A 55 -7.10 -14.44 12.26
N ASN A 56 -6.82 -13.18 11.88
CA ASN A 56 -7.01 -12.75 10.51
C ASN A 56 -5.82 -13.14 9.61
N GLN A 57 -6.13 -13.91 8.56
CA GLN A 57 -5.21 -14.17 7.44
C GLN A 57 -5.34 -13.06 6.40
N ALA A 58 -4.81 -11.88 6.72
CA ALA A 58 -4.87 -10.71 5.86
C ALA A 58 -3.56 -9.91 5.89
N ILE A 59 -3.32 -9.19 4.80
CA ILE A 59 -2.31 -8.13 4.73
C ILE A 59 -3.02 -6.79 4.96
N CYS A 60 -2.46 -5.94 5.83
CA CYS A 60 -2.85 -4.55 5.91
C CYS A 60 -1.65 -3.61 5.92
N ILE A 61 -1.45 -2.89 4.80
CA ILE A 61 -0.35 -1.94 4.64
C ILE A 61 -0.89 -0.52 4.72
N LEU A 62 -0.24 0.31 5.53
CA LEU A 62 -0.51 1.74 5.61
C LEU A 62 0.53 2.52 4.81
N PHE A 63 0.09 3.55 4.10
CA PHE A 63 0.92 4.42 3.28
C PHE A 63 0.72 5.88 3.66
N GLU A 64 1.81 6.63 3.78
CA GLU A 64 1.82 8.10 3.92
C GLU A 64 1.85 8.74 2.53
N ILE A 65 0.81 9.50 2.20
CA ILE A 65 0.64 10.13 0.89
C ILE A 65 1.11 11.59 0.91
N ASP A 66 0.69 12.35 1.92
CA ASP A 66 1.12 13.73 2.16
C ASP A 66 2.44 13.79 2.94
N ARG A 67 3.50 13.29 2.31
CA ARG A 67 4.86 13.35 2.87
C ARG A 67 5.36 14.80 2.84
N ARG A 68 5.74 15.35 4.01
CA ARG A 68 6.07 16.78 4.20
C ARG A 68 7.00 17.40 3.14
N ASN A 69 8.05 16.67 2.74
CA ASN A 69 9.10 17.19 1.85
C ASN A 69 9.11 16.55 0.46
N ASP A 70 8.35 15.48 0.24
CA ASP A 70 8.38 14.72 -1.01
C ASP A 70 7.06 13.94 -1.19
N PRO A 71 5.94 14.67 -1.35
CA PRO A 71 4.60 14.10 -1.46
C PRO A 71 4.50 13.18 -2.67
N LEU A 72 3.71 12.11 -2.56
CA LEU A 72 3.48 11.20 -3.68
C LEU A 72 2.78 11.91 -4.86
N ILE A 73 1.85 12.82 -4.56
CA ILE A 73 1.24 13.70 -5.56
C ILE A 73 2.05 15.00 -5.62
N ARG A 74 2.95 15.12 -6.62
CA ARG A 74 3.89 16.25 -6.76
C ARG A 74 3.28 17.54 -7.30
N ASN A 75 2.15 17.46 -8.01
CA ASN A 75 1.50 18.66 -8.51
C ASN A 75 0.93 19.46 -7.34
N GLN A 76 1.55 20.60 -7.03
CA GLN A 76 1.18 21.46 -5.91
C GLN A 76 -0.23 22.06 -6.04
N ALA A 77 -0.78 22.13 -7.26
CA ALA A 77 -2.15 22.58 -7.47
C ALA A 77 -3.19 21.50 -7.11
N LEU A 78 -2.78 20.23 -7.02
CA LEU A 78 -3.66 19.14 -6.61
C LEU A 78 -3.65 18.99 -5.10
N LYS A 79 -4.86 18.94 -4.52
CA LYS A 79 -5.03 18.55 -3.12
C LYS A 79 -4.73 17.05 -2.99
N ARG A 80 -4.07 16.67 -1.90
CA ARG A 80 -3.60 15.31 -1.62
C ARG A 80 -4.14 14.82 -0.28
N PRO A 81 -4.57 13.56 -0.14
CA PRO A 81 -4.97 13.07 1.16
C PRO A 81 -3.75 12.75 2.03
N ASP A 82 -3.95 12.62 3.34
CA ASP A 82 -2.86 12.32 4.27
C ASP A 82 -2.32 10.89 4.12
N TYR A 83 -3.23 9.89 4.15
CA TYR A 83 -2.86 8.47 4.21
C TYR A 83 -3.72 7.59 3.29
N MET A 84 -3.27 6.37 3.09
CA MET A 84 -4.03 5.32 2.42
C MET A 84 -3.70 3.98 3.06
N SER A 85 -4.68 3.11 3.27
CA SER A 85 -4.45 1.71 3.65
C SER A 85 -4.89 0.76 2.55
N VAL A 86 -4.13 -0.30 2.33
CA VAL A 86 -4.55 -1.44 1.51
C VAL A 86 -4.76 -2.63 2.43
N TYR A 87 -5.96 -3.19 2.39
CA TYR A 87 -6.32 -4.43 3.08
C TYR A 87 -6.58 -5.53 2.05
N ILE A 88 -5.98 -6.70 2.23
CA ILE A 88 -6.12 -7.85 1.34
C ILE A 88 -6.37 -9.09 2.19
N ASP A 89 -7.48 -9.77 1.93
CA ASP A 89 -7.75 -11.13 2.39
C ASP A 89 -8.02 -12.04 1.17
N SER A 90 -8.40 -13.29 1.41
CA SER A 90 -8.70 -14.29 0.36
C SER A 90 -9.76 -13.85 -0.66
N ASN A 91 -10.67 -12.93 -0.28
CA ASN A 91 -11.84 -12.54 -1.04
C ASN A 91 -11.82 -11.08 -1.50
N SER A 92 -11.07 -10.23 -0.80
CA SER A 92 -11.20 -8.78 -0.87
C SER A 92 -9.84 -8.13 -1.11
N CYS A 93 -9.84 -7.03 -1.86
CA CYS A 93 -8.75 -6.06 -1.87
C CYS A 93 -9.40 -4.68 -1.74
N ILE A 94 -9.14 -4.00 -0.63
CA ILE A 94 -9.79 -2.76 -0.25
C ILE A 94 -8.73 -1.68 -0.10
N CYS A 95 -8.85 -0.66 -0.92
CA CYS A 95 -8.09 0.56 -0.83
C CYS A 95 -8.93 1.60 -0.07
N THR A 96 -8.53 1.92 1.15
CA THR A 96 -9.18 2.95 1.96
C THR A 96 -8.30 4.19 2.00
N ILE A 97 -8.80 5.30 1.43
CA ILE A 97 -8.12 6.59 1.42
C ILE A 97 -8.54 7.36 2.68
N ILE A 98 -7.58 7.80 3.47
CA ILE A 98 -7.81 8.37 4.79
C ILE A 98 -7.36 9.82 4.75
N GLU A 99 -8.31 10.73 4.98
CA GLU A 99 -8.03 12.14 5.15
C GLU A 99 -8.34 12.57 6.58
N MET A 100 -7.38 13.22 7.23
CA MET A 100 -7.50 13.72 8.58
C MET A 100 -7.73 15.23 8.55
N LYS A 101 -8.77 15.69 9.23
CA LYS A 101 -9.09 17.12 9.31
C LYS A 101 -9.18 17.62 10.73
N GLY A 102 -8.76 18.87 10.90
CA GLY A 102 -8.99 19.64 12.12
C GLY A 102 -10.41 20.17 12.22
N LYS A 103 -10.61 21.18 13.09
CA LYS A 103 -11.94 21.65 13.52
C LYS A 103 -12.73 22.50 12.50
N ASN A 104 -12.19 22.81 11.31
CA ASN A 104 -12.73 23.86 10.42
C ASN A 104 -13.61 23.29 9.28
N HIS A 105 -14.86 23.78 9.10
CA HIS A 105 -15.80 23.26 8.08
C HIS A 105 -15.27 23.32 6.64
N ASN A 106 -14.73 24.46 6.18
CA ASN A 106 -14.16 24.59 4.82
C ASN A 106 -13.03 23.57 4.55
N SER A 107 -12.42 23.03 5.61
CA SER A 107 -11.41 21.98 5.47
C SER A 107 -12.02 20.61 5.14
N LEU A 108 -13.28 20.35 5.49
CA LEU A 108 -13.90 19.03 5.33
C LEU A 108 -14.35 18.73 3.90
N GLU A 109 -14.92 19.72 3.20
CA GLU A 109 -15.23 19.58 1.77
C GLU A 109 -13.98 19.43 0.91
N ASN A 110 -12.91 20.13 1.29
CA ASN A 110 -11.58 19.93 0.72
C ASN A 110 -11.09 18.51 0.94
N GLY A 111 -11.36 17.94 2.13
CA GLY A 111 -11.01 16.55 2.44
C GLY A 111 -11.68 15.52 1.54
N ILE A 112 -12.96 15.75 1.21
CA ILE A 112 -13.67 14.92 0.22
C ILE A 112 -12.99 15.00 -1.15
N GLU A 113 -12.59 16.20 -1.59
CA GLU A 113 -11.90 16.39 -2.87
C GLU A 113 -10.53 15.71 -2.91
N GLN A 114 -9.77 15.76 -1.81
CA GLN A 114 -8.49 15.05 -1.65
C GLN A 114 -8.67 13.54 -1.83
N ILE A 115 -9.68 12.97 -1.15
CA ILE A 115 -10.02 11.55 -1.25
C ILE A 115 -10.39 11.18 -2.70
N LEU A 116 -11.26 11.96 -3.35
CA LEU A 116 -11.68 11.71 -4.73
C LEU A 116 -10.50 11.80 -5.71
N LYS A 117 -9.61 12.78 -5.53
CA LYS A 117 -8.46 12.96 -6.42
C LYS A 117 -7.50 11.77 -6.37
N LEU A 118 -7.17 11.28 -5.17
CA LEU A 118 -6.32 10.09 -5.07
C LEU A 118 -7.05 8.85 -5.61
N LYS A 119 -8.36 8.69 -5.38
CA LYS A 119 -9.14 7.60 -5.98
C LYS A 119 -9.00 7.58 -7.49
N GLU A 120 -9.17 8.72 -8.17
CA GLU A 120 -9.03 8.82 -9.63
C GLU A 120 -7.62 8.40 -10.09
N ILE A 121 -6.57 8.93 -9.45
CA ILE A 121 -5.18 8.59 -9.76
C ILE A 121 -4.97 7.08 -9.59
N LEU A 122 -5.39 6.52 -8.45
CA LEU A 122 -5.24 5.10 -8.17
C LEU A 122 -5.99 4.24 -9.19
N GLN A 123 -7.21 4.61 -9.58
CA GLN A 123 -7.97 3.86 -10.59
C GLN A 123 -7.21 3.82 -11.93
N THR A 124 -6.65 4.95 -12.36
CA THR A 124 -5.84 5.01 -13.58
C THR A 124 -4.57 4.17 -13.45
N GLU A 125 -3.78 4.38 -12.40
CA GLU A 125 -2.52 3.66 -12.17
C GLU A 125 -2.75 2.14 -12.05
N ILE A 126 -3.72 1.72 -11.26
CA ILE A 126 -4.08 0.30 -11.12
C ILE A 126 -4.51 -0.30 -12.45
N SER A 127 -5.33 0.41 -13.24
CA SER A 127 -5.75 -0.09 -14.56
C SER A 127 -4.59 -0.21 -15.55
N ASN A 128 -3.57 0.65 -15.42
CA ASN A 128 -2.41 0.67 -16.31
C ASN A 128 -1.36 -0.39 -15.94
N HIS A 129 -1.24 -0.73 -14.64
CA HIS A 129 -0.13 -1.52 -14.12
C HIS A 129 -0.53 -2.88 -13.52
N LEU A 130 -1.78 -3.09 -13.12
CA LEU A 130 -2.22 -4.33 -12.47
C LEU A 130 -3.19 -5.15 -13.36
N PRO A 131 -3.24 -6.48 -13.18
CA PRO A 131 -4.18 -7.33 -13.91
C PRO A 131 -5.63 -7.06 -13.49
N SER A 132 -6.56 -7.11 -14.46
CA SER A 132 -8.00 -6.87 -14.23
C SER A 132 -8.67 -7.89 -13.32
N LYS A 133 -8.04 -9.05 -13.09
CA LYS A 133 -8.49 -10.06 -12.12
C LYS A 133 -8.42 -9.56 -10.67
N LEU A 134 -7.48 -8.66 -10.36
CA LEU A 134 -7.42 -8.04 -9.04
C LEU A 134 -8.52 -6.97 -8.94
N LYS A 135 -9.69 -7.38 -8.45
CA LYS A 135 -10.78 -6.45 -8.14
C LYS A 135 -10.43 -5.66 -6.88
N ILE A 136 -10.30 -4.35 -7.04
CA ILE A 136 -10.00 -3.43 -5.95
C ILE A 136 -11.24 -2.59 -5.66
N LYS A 137 -11.68 -2.61 -4.40
CA LYS A 137 -12.69 -1.69 -3.90
C LYS A 137 -12.03 -0.43 -3.37
N TYR A 138 -12.56 0.73 -3.75
CA TYR A 138 -12.13 2.02 -3.22
C TYR A 138 -13.17 2.54 -2.23
N GLN A 139 -12.70 3.04 -1.10
CA GLN A 139 -13.53 3.74 -0.11
C GLN A 139 -12.72 4.86 0.56
N GLY A 140 -13.42 5.78 1.20
CA GLY A 140 -12.81 6.89 1.92
C GLY A 140 -13.13 6.85 3.41
N ILE A 141 -12.22 7.39 4.21
CA ILE A 141 -12.47 7.78 5.60
C ILE A 141 -12.13 9.26 5.70
N LEU A 142 -13.11 10.06 6.13
CA LEU A 142 -12.89 11.44 6.55
C LEU A 142 -12.82 11.44 8.07
N LEU A 143 -11.60 11.46 8.60
CA LEU A 143 -11.30 11.37 10.02
C LEU A 143 -11.31 12.76 10.64
N THR A 144 -12.26 13.03 11.56
CA THR A 144 -12.52 14.37 12.08
C THR A 144 -12.78 14.41 13.59
N PRO A 145 -12.55 15.53 14.28
CA PRO A 145 -13.03 15.76 15.64
C PRO A 145 -14.57 15.70 15.76
N TYR A 146 -15.10 15.35 16.93
CA TYR A 146 -16.55 15.29 17.19
C TYR A 146 -17.31 16.60 16.93
N ASN A 147 -16.66 17.75 17.10
CA ASN A 147 -17.29 19.06 16.90
C ASN A 147 -17.24 19.54 15.44
N SER A 148 -16.67 18.75 14.53
CA SER A 148 -16.61 19.07 13.11
C SER A 148 -17.98 18.97 12.45
N GLN A 149 -18.31 19.95 11.62
CA GLN A 149 -19.56 19.99 10.86
C GLN A 149 -19.42 19.17 9.57
N ILE A 150 -19.92 17.93 9.59
CA ILE A 150 -19.75 16.99 8.47
C ILE A 150 -20.62 17.38 7.27
N PRO A 151 -20.07 17.42 6.04
CA PRO A 151 -20.82 17.68 4.81
C PRO A 151 -21.66 16.46 4.36
N PHE A 152 -22.66 16.07 5.16
CA PHE A 152 -23.47 14.87 4.95
C PHE A 152 -24.14 14.79 3.58
N LYS A 153 -24.57 15.94 3.03
CA LYS A 153 -25.21 16.00 1.70
C LYS A 153 -24.25 15.49 0.60
N LYS A 154 -23.03 16.02 0.55
CA LYS A 154 -21.99 15.62 -0.42
C LYS A 154 -21.59 14.14 -0.23
N ILE A 155 -21.51 13.68 1.02
CA ILE A 155 -21.23 12.26 1.33
C ILE A 155 -22.35 11.34 0.81
N ALA A 156 -23.62 11.71 1.04
CA ALA A 156 -24.76 10.94 0.57
C ALA A 156 -24.84 10.88 -0.96
N GLU A 157 -24.57 12.01 -1.64
CA GLU A 157 -24.48 12.07 -3.11
C GLU A 157 -23.38 11.12 -3.65
N LEU A 158 -22.18 11.12 -3.06
CA LEU A 158 -21.12 10.20 -3.46
C LEU A 158 -21.46 8.73 -3.20
N ALA A 159 -22.10 8.45 -2.07
CA ALA A 159 -22.54 7.10 -1.72
C ALA A 159 -23.60 6.58 -2.71
N SER A 160 -24.52 7.45 -3.17
CA SER A 160 -25.49 7.11 -4.22
C SER A 160 -24.83 6.77 -5.56
N ASN A 161 -23.65 7.34 -5.81
CA ASN A 161 -22.80 7.04 -6.97
C ASN A 161 -21.83 5.87 -6.72
N GLY A 162 -22.05 5.09 -5.65
CA GLY A 162 -21.27 3.88 -5.35
C GLY A 162 -19.93 4.11 -4.68
N PHE A 163 -19.61 5.33 -4.22
CA PHE A 163 -18.38 5.62 -3.49
C PHE A 163 -18.65 6.09 -2.06
N ILE A 164 -18.29 5.25 -1.10
CA ILE A 164 -18.58 5.49 0.31
C ILE A 164 -17.39 6.17 0.96
N ILE A 165 -17.63 7.36 1.50
CA ILE A 165 -16.74 8.05 2.42
C ILE A 165 -17.39 7.97 3.81
N LEU A 166 -16.72 7.34 4.77
CA LEU A 166 -17.18 7.33 6.15
C LEU A 166 -16.65 8.55 6.90
N PRO A 167 -17.53 9.43 7.41
CA PRO A 167 -17.12 10.44 8.37
C PRO A 167 -16.93 9.76 9.74
N ILE A 168 -15.67 9.58 10.14
CA ILE A 168 -15.33 9.02 11.45
C ILE A 168 -15.03 10.19 12.38
N GLN A 169 -15.92 10.40 13.33
CA GLN A 169 -15.75 11.37 14.41
C GLN A 169 -15.13 10.69 15.64
N TYR A 170 -14.09 11.30 16.22
CA TYR A 170 -13.36 10.76 17.37
C TYR A 170 -12.83 11.91 18.26
N ASP A 171 -12.36 11.56 19.46
CA ASP A 171 -11.80 12.53 20.42
C ASP A 171 -10.30 12.77 20.17
N HIS A 172 -9.46 11.74 20.34
CA HIS A 172 -8.00 11.87 20.27
C HIS A 172 -7.28 10.69 19.58
N LYS A 173 -7.82 9.47 19.69
CA LYS A 173 -7.27 8.24 19.11
C LYS A 173 -8.37 7.46 18.41
N ALA A 174 -8.15 7.11 17.15
CA ALA A 174 -9.04 6.25 16.39
C ALA A 174 -8.43 4.85 16.16
N GLU A 175 -9.28 3.84 16.21
CA GLU A 175 -8.99 2.49 15.74
C GLU A 175 -9.73 2.32 14.41
N LEU A 176 -8.99 2.08 13.33
CA LEU A 176 -9.54 2.08 11.99
C LEU A 176 -9.71 0.69 11.39
N TYR A 177 -9.19 -0.37 12.03
CA TYR A 177 -9.31 -1.73 11.49
C TYR A 177 -10.73 -2.11 11.02
N PRO A 178 -11.80 -1.90 11.81
CA PRO A 178 -13.16 -2.28 11.40
C PRO A 178 -13.68 -1.56 10.15
N TYR A 179 -13.03 -0.47 9.73
CA TYR A 179 -13.41 0.40 8.62
C TYR A 179 -12.48 0.29 7.41
N VAL A 180 -11.35 -0.41 7.56
CA VAL A 180 -10.42 -0.69 6.45
C VAL A 180 -10.48 -2.15 6.02
N SER A 181 -10.84 -3.07 6.93
CA SER A 181 -10.89 -4.51 6.69
C SER A 181 -12.17 -5.00 5.99
N LYS A 182 -13.17 -4.13 5.86
CA LYS A 182 -14.44 -4.47 5.21
C LYS A 182 -14.95 -3.37 4.31
N SER A 183 -15.90 -3.77 3.48
CA SER A 183 -16.75 -2.87 2.73
C SER A 183 -17.58 -1.97 3.65
N ASN A 184 -17.27 -0.68 3.64
CA ASN A 184 -18.01 0.30 4.43
C ASN A 184 -19.46 0.47 3.92
N LYS A 185 -20.36 0.86 4.82
CA LYS A 185 -21.75 1.27 4.59
C LYS A 185 -21.97 2.67 5.16
N ILE A 186 -22.78 3.51 4.52
CA ILE A 186 -23.04 4.89 5.02
C ILE A 186 -23.61 4.94 6.46
N THR A 187 -24.22 3.85 6.91
CA THR A 187 -24.76 3.70 8.27
C THR A 187 -23.72 3.26 9.30
N ASP A 188 -22.51 2.89 8.88
CA ASP A 188 -21.44 2.51 9.80
C ASP A 188 -21.07 3.72 10.66
N LYS A 189 -21.10 3.52 11.97
CA LYS A 189 -20.72 4.55 12.95
C LYS A 189 -19.38 4.20 13.57
N TYR A 190 -18.68 5.22 14.05
CA TYR A 190 -17.48 4.99 14.85
C TYR A 190 -17.85 4.21 16.12
N ASN A 191 -17.12 3.13 16.36
CA ASN A 191 -17.16 2.29 17.53
C ASN A 191 -15.72 1.94 17.87
N HIS A 192 -15.24 2.39 19.03
CA HIS A 192 -13.92 2.01 19.49
C HIS A 192 -13.95 0.54 19.89
N GLN A 193 -13.41 -0.31 19.05
CA GLN A 193 -13.21 -1.73 19.36
C GLN A 193 -11.78 -1.92 19.84
N GLU A 194 -11.63 -2.47 21.05
CA GLU A 194 -10.34 -3.03 21.44
C GLU A 194 -10.12 -4.29 20.61
N ILE A 195 -9.01 -4.32 19.89
CA ILE A 195 -8.59 -5.46 19.08
C ILE A 195 -7.28 -5.94 19.66
N THR A 196 -7.18 -7.25 19.84
CA THR A 196 -5.95 -7.90 20.27
C THR A 196 -4.91 -7.75 19.16
N GLU A 197 -3.70 -7.35 19.51
CA GLU A 197 -2.66 -7.10 18.51
C GLU A 197 -2.27 -8.41 17.81
N SER A 198 -2.53 -8.48 16.50
CA SER A 198 -2.05 -9.57 15.65
C SER A 198 -0.66 -9.29 15.09
N MET A 199 0.15 -10.35 15.02
CA MET A 199 1.42 -10.32 14.29
C MET A 199 1.14 -10.21 12.78
N ALA A 200 1.89 -9.36 12.11
CA ALA A 200 1.83 -9.24 10.65
C ALA A 200 2.23 -10.57 9.99
N LEU A 201 1.64 -10.87 8.83
CA LEU A 201 2.13 -11.93 7.96
C LEU A 201 3.56 -11.63 7.51
N LEU A 202 4.36 -12.67 7.21
CA LEU A 202 5.74 -12.48 6.76
C LEU A 202 5.79 -11.61 5.50
N ILE A 203 4.85 -11.80 4.57
CA ILE A 203 4.78 -11.01 3.34
C ILE A 203 4.44 -9.53 3.59
N GLU A 204 3.63 -9.21 4.61
CA GLU A 204 3.36 -7.82 5.02
C GLU A 204 4.64 -7.17 5.57
N ASP A 205 5.37 -7.88 6.43
CA ASP A 205 6.65 -7.41 6.96
C ASP A 205 7.68 -7.15 5.85
N ILE A 206 7.77 -8.05 4.87
CA ILE A 206 8.65 -7.88 3.71
C ILE A 206 8.25 -6.63 2.90
N PHE A 207 6.96 -6.49 2.56
CA PHE A 207 6.48 -5.35 1.77
C PHE A 207 6.66 -4.01 2.47
N THR A 208 6.56 -3.97 3.80
CA THR A 208 6.64 -2.73 4.57
C THR A 208 8.07 -2.33 4.91
N LYS A 209 9.00 -3.28 5.09
CA LYS A 209 10.31 -2.99 5.69
C LYS A 209 11.49 -3.17 4.74
N THR A 210 11.40 -4.06 3.75
CA THR A 210 12.61 -4.53 3.04
C THR A 210 12.63 -4.26 1.53
N ALA A 211 11.74 -3.37 1.04
CA ALA A 211 11.73 -2.92 -0.34
C ALA A 211 13.04 -2.21 -0.72
N LEU A 212 13.74 -2.73 -1.73
CA LEU A 212 14.98 -2.15 -2.24
C LEU A 212 14.71 -0.88 -3.06
N SER A 213 15.49 0.16 -2.81
CA SER A 213 15.41 1.44 -3.55
C SER A 213 16.11 1.42 -4.91
N LYS A 214 16.63 0.26 -5.32
CA LYS A 214 17.22 0.02 -6.64
C LYS A 214 16.79 -1.35 -7.11
N ARG A 215 16.50 -1.47 -8.40
CA ARG A 215 16.20 -2.77 -9.00
C ARG A 215 17.46 -3.59 -9.20
N ILE A 216 17.28 -4.89 -9.15
CA ILE A 216 18.28 -5.86 -9.59
C ILE A 216 17.94 -6.18 -11.04
N GLU A 217 18.82 -5.75 -11.97
CA GLU A 217 18.68 -6.00 -13.41
C GLU A 217 19.06 -7.45 -13.74
N ASP A 218 18.28 -8.39 -13.23
CA ASP A 218 18.45 -9.81 -13.52
C ASP A 218 17.86 -10.20 -14.89
N GLU A 219 17.97 -11.49 -15.20
CA GLU A 219 17.42 -12.03 -16.44
C GLU A 219 15.89 -11.87 -16.52
N CYS A 220 15.20 -11.91 -15.37
CA CYS A 220 13.77 -11.71 -15.34
C CYS A 220 13.38 -10.26 -15.61
N TYR A 221 14.13 -9.31 -15.06
CA TYR A 221 14.01 -7.90 -15.41
C TYR A 221 14.16 -7.70 -16.92
N SER A 222 15.24 -8.26 -17.48
CA SER A 222 15.58 -8.12 -18.91
C SER A 222 14.55 -8.76 -19.84
N ARG A 223 13.92 -9.86 -19.42
CA ARG A 223 12.91 -10.58 -20.22
C ARG A 223 11.50 -10.01 -20.09
N ASN A 224 11.15 -9.38 -18.96
CA ASN A 224 9.75 -9.08 -18.63
C ASN A 224 9.44 -7.60 -18.36
N PHE A 225 10.45 -6.75 -18.19
CA PHE A 225 10.25 -5.37 -17.72
C PHE A 225 11.11 -4.34 -18.48
N VAL A 226 11.48 -4.62 -19.73
CA VAL A 226 12.35 -3.74 -20.55
C VAL A 226 11.87 -2.29 -20.52
N ILE A 227 12.83 -1.36 -20.32
CA ILE A 227 12.60 0.07 -20.14
C ILE A 227 12.07 0.71 -21.43
N GLU A 228 10.77 1.00 -21.47
CA GLU A 228 10.19 1.96 -22.41
C GLU A 228 9.55 3.14 -21.65
N LYS A 229 9.44 4.31 -22.32
CA LYS A 229 8.54 5.39 -21.85
C LYS A 229 7.13 4.80 -21.87
N ASP A 230 6.39 4.87 -20.76
CA ASP A 230 5.09 4.20 -20.52
C ASP A 230 5.18 2.77 -19.95
N ARG A 231 6.04 2.59 -18.94
CA ARG A 231 6.29 1.34 -18.20
C ARG A 231 5.02 0.72 -17.63
N LYS A 232 4.41 -0.26 -18.28
CA LYS A 232 3.31 -1.05 -17.69
C LYS A 232 3.84 -2.05 -16.66
N GLY A 233 3.12 -2.20 -15.56
CA GLY A 233 3.48 -3.15 -14.49
C GLY A 233 4.22 -2.55 -13.29
N ILE A 234 4.60 -3.43 -12.37
CA ILE A 234 5.37 -3.22 -11.14
C ILE A 234 6.53 -4.21 -11.16
N TYR A 235 7.75 -3.76 -10.87
CA TYR A 235 8.91 -4.61 -10.60
C TYR A 235 9.67 -4.07 -9.40
N ILE A 236 9.56 -4.75 -8.26
CA ILE A 236 10.21 -4.36 -7.00
C ILE A 236 10.93 -5.57 -6.41
N ASN A 237 12.17 -5.39 -5.98
CA ASN A 237 12.91 -6.40 -5.23
C ASN A 237 12.76 -6.10 -3.72
N TYR A 238 12.51 -7.13 -2.92
CA TYR A 238 12.44 -7.05 -1.47
C TYR A 238 13.47 -8.00 -0.86
N LEU A 239 14.25 -7.53 0.09
CA LEU A 239 15.21 -8.36 0.81
C LEU A 239 14.49 -9.31 1.77
N LEU A 240 14.91 -10.57 1.83
CA LEU A 240 14.40 -11.54 2.80
C LEU A 240 15.02 -11.31 4.19
N PRO A 241 14.42 -11.86 5.26
CA PRO A 241 14.92 -11.68 6.63
C PRO A 241 16.36 -12.15 6.86
N ASP A 242 16.86 -13.10 6.06
CA ASP A 242 18.26 -13.56 6.10
C ASP A 242 19.27 -12.52 5.57
N ALA A 243 18.81 -11.39 5.03
CA ALA A 243 19.60 -10.31 4.47
C ALA A 243 20.54 -10.68 3.29
N THR A 244 20.45 -11.91 2.77
CA THR A 244 21.29 -12.43 1.68
C THR A 244 20.49 -12.73 0.43
N ASN A 245 19.24 -13.16 0.60
CA ASN A 245 18.32 -13.48 -0.47
C ASN A 245 17.32 -12.33 -0.66
N TYR A 246 16.72 -12.29 -1.84
CA TYR A 246 15.64 -11.36 -2.14
C TYR A 246 14.54 -12.08 -2.88
N ILE A 247 13.36 -11.47 -2.88
CA ILE A 247 12.23 -11.85 -3.70
C ILE A 247 11.86 -10.70 -4.61
N THR A 248 11.20 -11.00 -5.73
CA THR A 248 10.76 -9.98 -6.70
C THR A 248 9.23 -9.97 -6.77
N LEU A 249 8.62 -8.81 -6.63
CA LEU A 249 7.24 -8.58 -7.02
C LEU A 249 7.25 -8.08 -8.46
N LEU A 250 6.90 -8.96 -9.39
CA LEU A 250 6.62 -8.62 -10.78
C LEU A 250 5.13 -8.76 -11.03
N SER A 251 4.43 -7.65 -11.26
CA SER A 251 3.05 -7.63 -11.75
C SER A 251 2.98 -6.87 -13.06
N ASN A 252 2.18 -7.35 -14.01
CA ASN A 252 1.84 -6.59 -15.22
C ASN A 252 0.43 -6.99 -15.68
N THR A 253 -0.05 -6.39 -16.78
CA THR A 253 -1.39 -6.67 -17.30
C THR A 253 -1.53 -8.04 -17.99
N LYS A 254 -0.44 -8.79 -18.16
CA LYS A 254 -0.39 -10.13 -18.78
C LYS A 254 -0.09 -11.20 -17.72
N PHE A 255 -0.83 -12.30 -17.76
CA PHE A 255 -0.59 -13.42 -16.84
C PHE A 255 0.81 -14.02 -17.07
N THR A 256 1.64 -14.07 -16.04
CA THR A 256 2.98 -14.68 -16.11
C THR A 256 3.11 -15.70 -14.98
N GLU A 257 3.64 -16.87 -15.30
CA GLU A 257 3.75 -18.00 -14.38
C GLU A 257 4.74 -17.71 -13.24
N ILE A 258 4.39 -18.18 -12.05
CA ILE A 258 5.14 -18.01 -10.81
C ILE A 258 6.06 -19.22 -10.64
N ASN A 259 7.37 -19.00 -10.70
CA ASN A 259 8.35 -19.99 -10.24
C ASN A 259 8.95 -19.47 -8.95
N ILE A 260 8.69 -20.15 -7.84
CA ILE A 260 9.35 -19.92 -6.55
C ILE A 260 10.34 -21.07 -6.37
N ASP A 261 11.63 -20.78 -6.39
CA ASP A 261 12.64 -21.79 -6.04
C ASP A 261 12.57 -22.10 -4.54
N GLU A 262 12.68 -23.37 -4.13
CA GLU A 262 12.44 -23.76 -2.74
C GLU A 262 13.50 -23.19 -1.76
N ASN A 263 13.03 -22.49 -0.72
CA ASN A 263 13.77 -22.15 0.51
C ASN A 263 12.76 -22.05 1.68
N GLU A 264 13.21 -22.01 2.94
CA GLU A 264 12.33 -21.96 4.12
C GLU A 264 11.36 -20.77 4.13
N TYR A 265 11.84 -19.57 3.79
CA TYR A 265 11.00 -18.36 3.71
C TYR A 265 9.99 -18.44 2.56
N ASN A 266 10.38 -19.06 1.46
CA ASN A 266 9.61 -19.15 0.23
C ASN A 266 8.39 -20.05 0.39
N GLU A 267 8.51 -21.17 1.11
CA GLU A 267 7.35 -22.01 1.44
C GLU A 267 6.35 -21.25 2.31
N LYS A 268 6.81 -20.50 3.32
CA LYS A 268 5.93 -19.67 4.13
C LYS A 268 5.26 -18.56 3.31
N ILE A 269 6.03 -17.83 2.50
CA ILE A 269 5.50 -16.78 1.61
C ILE A 269 4.47 -17.37 0.64
N LYS A 270 4.77 -18.51 0.02
CA LYS A 270 3.85 -19.21 -0.89
C LYS A 270 2.55 -19.57 -0.19
N ASN A 271 2.62 -20.18 1.00
CA ASN A 271 1.44 -20.53 1.80
C ASN A 271 0.60 -19.31 2.16
N GLU A 272 1.23 -18.20 2.56
CA GLU A 272 0.52 -16.93 2.83
C GLU A 272 -0.17 -16.39 1.57
N LEU A 273 0.48 -16.43 0.41
CA LEU A 273 -0.10 -15.95 -0.85
C LEU A 273 -1.23 -16.85 -1.38
N GLU A 274 -1.13 -18.16 -1.18
CA GLU A 274 -2.20 -19.12 -1.46
C GLU A 274 -3.41 -18.85 -0.57
N ALA A 275 -3.21 -18.68 0.74
CA ALA A 275 -4.26 -18.35 1.69
C ALA A 275 -4.97 -17.03 1.34
N LEU A 276 -4.21 -16.02 0.89
CA LEU A 276 -4.74 -14.73 0.43
C LEU A 276 -5.32 -14.77 -1.00
N ASN A 277 -5.24 -15.93 -1.66
CA ASN A 277 -5.66 -16.13 -3.05
C ASN A 277 -4.94 -15.16 -4.02
N LEU A 278 -3.76 -14.64 -3.65
CA LEU A 278 -3.04 -13.64 -4.42
C LEU A 278 -2.40 -14.24 -5.67
N ILE A 279 -2.01 -15.52 -5.64
CA ILE A 279 -1.47 -16.25 -6.80
C ILE A 279 -2.45 -16.24 -7.98
N ASN A 280 -3.76 -16.23 -7.71
CA ASN A 280 -4.79 -16.22 -8.76
C ASN A 280 -5.22 -14.81 -9.18
N ARG A 281 -4.91 -13.80 -8.35
CA ARG A 281 -5.40 -12.42 -8.50
C ARG A 281 -4.32 -11.47 -9.00
N LEU A 282 -3.07 -11.71 -8.64
CA LEU A 282 -1.89 -11.00 -9.06
C LEU A 282 -1.00 -11.90 -9.91
N VAL A 283 -0.29 -11.28 -10.84
CA VAL A 283 0.90 -11.90 -11.41
C VAL A 283 2.01 -11.56 -10.43
N ILE A 284 2.68 -12.57 -9.87
CA ILE A 284 3.79 -12.34 -8.95
C ILE A 284 4.87 -13.38 -9.23
N LYS A 285 6.06 -12.96 -9.69
CA LYS A 285 7.18 -13.89 -9.88
C LYS A 285 8.28 -13.64 -8.85
N PHE A 286 8.42 -14.54 -7.88
CA PHE A 286 9.49 -14.47 -6.88
C PHE A 286 10.72 -15.24 -7.33
N LEU A 287 11.82 -14.53 -7.57
CA LEU A 287 13.09 -15.18 -7.85
C LEU A 287 13.93 -15.16 -6.60
N ASN A 288 14.32 -16.34 -6.13
CA ASN A 288 15.34 -16.46 -5.11
C ASN A 288 16.69 -16.50 -5.80
N ARG A 289 17.54 -15.50 -5.55
CA ARG A 289 18.95 -15.58 -5.90
C ARG A 289 19.75 -15.29 -4.65
N GLN A 290 20.56 -16.27 -4.24
CA GLN A 290 21.73 -15.95 -3.43
C GLN A 290 22.56 -14.93 -4.21
N ILE A 291 23.01 -13.90 -3.52
CA ILE A 291 24.10 -13.06 -4.02
C ILE A 291 25.29 -14.01 -4.16
N SER A 292 25.53 -14.54 -5.35
CA SER A 292 26.68 -15.38 -5.59
C SER A 292 27.94 -14.54 -5.36
N GLU A 293 28.65 -14.82 -4.26
CA GLU A 293 30.07 -14.54 -4.21
C GLU A 293 30.71 -15.24 -5.41
N PRO A 294 31.60 -14.57 -6.16
CA PRO A 294 32.24 -15.25 -7.27
C PRO A 294 33.08 -16.39 -6.71
N ASN A 295 32.91 -17.58 -7.26
CA ASN A 295 34.00 -18.55 -7.27
C ASN A 295 35.19 -17.84 -7.91
N ASN A 296 36.29 -17.75 -7.16
CA ASN A 296 37.57 -17.21 -7.59
C ASN A 296 38.04 -17.84 -8.91
#